data_AF-A0A9R1WBF5-F1
#
_entry.id   AF-A0A9R1WBF5-F1
#
_cell.length_a   1.000
_cell.length_b   1.000
_cell.length_c   1.000
_cell.angle_alpha   90.00
_cell.angle_beta   90.00
_cell.angle_gamma   90.00
#
_symmetry.space_group_name_H-M   'P 1'
#
loop_
_entity.id
_entity.type
_entity.pdbx_description
1 polymer ?
#
loop_
_entity_poly.entity_id
_entity_poly.type
_entity_poly.pdbx_seq_one_letter_code
_entity_poly.pdbx_strand_id
1 'polypeptide(L)'
;MMRGLQRLVAGHRAHIGRRLEPYIDNAAARHTSRRLFMVSSSNNVSSRVTSSISRPFVLPAHASSGLGNFVGQKRSMFIQTQSTPNPLSLMFYPGKPVMEVGSADFPNARTAMNSPLAKALYGIDGITRVFFGSDFVTVTKSEDATWDFLKPEIFAAIMDFYSSGNPLFLDSATAASMDTAIHEVC
;
A
#
# COMPACT_ATOMS: atom_id res chain seq x y z
N MET A 1 38.39 24.96 66.73
CA MET A 1 37.97 25.75 65.56
C MET A 1 36.62 25.22 65.10
N MET A 2 35.57 26.06 65.20
CA MET A 2 34.45 26.25 64.24
C MET A 2 33.54 25.03 63.97
N ARG A 3 32.27 25.07 64.43
CA ARG A 3 31.06 25.50 63.68
C ARG A 3 30.83 24.63 62.42
N GLY A 4 29.69 24.01 62.15
CA GLY A 4 28.34 24.17 62.68
C GLY A 4 27.32 23.58 61.68
N LEU A 5 26.04 23.77 62.03
CA LEU A 5 24.83 23.76 61.19
C LEU A 5 24.48 22.45 60.45
N GLN A 6 23.45 21.73 60.91
CA GLN A 6 22.06 21.93 60.46
C GLN A 6 21.88 21.96 58.93
N ARG A 7 21.15 20.97 58.40
CA ARG A 7 20.05 21.28 57.48
C ARG A 7 18.93 20.25 57.56
N LEU A 8 17.87 20.70 58.22
CA LEU A 8 16.47 20.32 58.03
C LEU A 8 16.09 20.52 56.56
N VAL A 9 15.48 19.51 55.93
CA VAL A 9 14.56 19.73 54.79
C VAL A 9 13.24 19.05 55.12
N ALA A 10 12.31 19.89 55.55
CA ALA A 10 10.88 19.64 55.50
C ALA A 10 10.40 19.69 54.04
N GLY A 11 9.30 19.01 53.71
CA GLY A 11 8.59 19.34 52.46
C GLY A 11 7.64 18.27 51.91
N HIS A 12 6.45 18.21 52.50
CA HIS A 12 5.20 18.35 51.74
C HIS A 12 4.99 17.44 50.52
N ARG A 13 4.44 16.24 50.74
CA ARG A 13 3.75 15.48 49.70
C ARG A 13 2.34 16.03 49.56
N ALA A 14 2.20 16.99 48.65
CA ALA A 14 0.93 17.58 48.26
C ALA A 14 0.01 16.53 47.62
N HIS A 15 -1.24 16.52 48.08
CA HIS A 15 -2.37 15.93 47.39
C HIS A 15 -2.64 16.72 46.11
N ILE A 16 -2.68 16.04 44.97
CA ILE A 16 -3.40 16.53 43.80
C ILE A 16 -4.26 15.38 43.30
N GLY A 17 -5.55 15.48 43.60
CA GLY A 17 -6.56 14.63 43.02
C GLY A 17 -6.68 14.92 41.52
N ARG A 18 -6.71 13.86 40.72
CA ARG A 18 -7.46 13.85 39.46
C ARG A 18 -8.40 12.68 39.46
N ARG A 19 -9.57 12.99 40.02
CA ARG A 19 -10.88 12.42 39.72
C ARG A 19 -11.01 12.22 38.20
N LEU A 20 -11.04 10.97 37.76
CA LEU A 20 -11.43 10.57 36.40
C LEU A 20 -12.68 9.71 36.55
N GLU A 21 -13.80 10.31 36.18
CA GLU A 21 -15.05 9.68 35.74
C GLU A 21 -15.64 10.66 34.71
N PRO A 22 -16.39 10.24 33.67
CA PRO A 22 -16.98 8.92 33.48
C PRO A 22 -16.75 8.30 32.08
N TYR A 23 -16.73 6.96 31.97
CA TYR A 23 -17.03 6.29 30.70
C TYR A 23 -18.48 5.81 30.76
N ILE A 24 -19.34 6.52 30.03
CA ILE A 24 -20.76 6.24 29.95
C ILE A 24 -20.96 4.98 29.08
N ASP A 25 -21.69 4.03 29.66
CA ASP A 25 -22.27 2.84 29.02
C ASP A 25 -22.98 3.17 27.71
N ASN A 26 -22.78 2.33 26.69
CA ASN A 26 -23.79 2.11 25.66
C ASN A 26 -24.16 0.63 25.63
N ALA A 27 -25.23 0.34 26.34
CA ALA A 27 -25.94 -0.92 26.32
C ALA A 27 -26.54 -1.20 24.93
N ALA A 28 -26.46 -2.47 24.55
CA ALA A 28 -27.50 -3.27 23.90
C ALA A 28 -28.41 -2.61 22.85
N ALA A 29 -28.25 -3.05 21.60
CA ALA A 29 -29.40 -3.28 20.71
C ALA A 29 -29.15 -4.54 19.87
N ARG A 30 -29.73 -5.64 20.33
CA ARG A 30 -29.99 -6.85 19.57
C ARG A 30 -31.24 -6.62 18.71
N HIS A 31 -31.16 -6.86 17.41
CA HIS A 31 -32.30 -7.26 16.57
C HIS A 31 -31.71 -8.13 15.43
N THR A 32 -31.64 -9.46 15.55
CA THR A 32 -32.66 -10.43 15.11
C THR A 32 -33.52 -10.00 13.92
N SER A 33 -33.27 -10.60 12.75
CA SER A 33 -34.23 -11.40 11.96
C SER A 33 -33.64 -11.71 10.57
N ARG A 34 -33.28 -12.96 10.26
CA ARG A 34 -34.15 -13.99 9.63
C ARG A 34 -34.72 -13.55 8.27
N ARG A 35 -34.25 -14.15 7.16
CA ARG A 35 -35.09 -15.05 6.34
C ARG A 35 -34.27 -15.87 5.32
N LEU A 36 -34.54 -17.17 5.34
CA LEU A 36 -34.16 -18.24 4.40
C LEU A 36 -35.11 -18.26 3.18
N PHE A 37 -34.84 -19.24 2.28
CA PHE A 37 -35.62 -19.74 1.12
C PHE A 37 -35.16 -19.19 -0.24
N MET A 38 -34.45 -19.95 -1.08
CA MET A 38 -34.76 -21.19 -1.84
C MET A 38 -35.49 -20.94 -3.17
N VAL A 39 -34.85 -21.49 -4.21
CA VAL A 39 -35.39 -22.23 -5.36
C VAL A 39 -35.60 -21.51 -6.70
N SER A 40 -35.20 -22.29 -7.71
CA SER A 40 -35.61 -22.35 -9.10
C SER A 40 -35.03 -21.34 -10.09
N SER A 41 -34.76 -21.71 -11.33
CA SER A 41 -34.59 -23.01 -12.01
C SER A 41 -34.36 -22.65 -13.48
N SER A 42 -33.52 -23.47 -14.12
CA SER A 42 -33.69 -23.97 -15.48
C SER A 42 -33.54 -23.06 -16.71
N ASN A 43 -32.64 -23.56 -17.55
CA ASN A 43 -32.74 -23.76 -19.00
C ASN A 43 -32.41 -22.58 -19.92
N ASN A 44 -31.31 -22.76 -20.67
CA ASN A 44 -31.51 -22.85 -22.11
C ASN A 44 -30.57 -23.86 -22.79
N VAL A 45 -31.11 -24.34 -23.90
CA VAL A 45 -30.94 -25.64 -24.52
C VAL A 45 -29.74 -25.68 -25.46
N SER A 46 -29.24 -26.90 -25.66
CA SER A 46 -28.28 -27.27 -26.70
C SER A 46 -28.78 -26.94 -28.10
N SER A 47 -27.88 -26.58 -29.00
CA SER A 47 -27.98 -27.01 -30.40
C SER A 47 -26.62 -27.50 -30.88
N ARG A 48 -26.56 -28.82 -31.10
CA ARG A 48 -25.49 -29.48 -31.85
C ARG A 48 -25.78 -29.24 -33.32
N VAL A 49 -24.78 -28.79 -34.09
CA VAL A 49 -24.76 -29.02 -35.54
C VAL A 49 -23.56 -29.89 -35.85
N THR A 50 -23.89 -31.06 -36.37
CA THR A 50 -23.01 -32.04 -36.96
C THR A 50 -22.50 -31.56 -38.31
N SER A 51 -21.22 -31.75 -38.60
CA SER A 51 -20.79 -32.08 -39.96
C SER A 51 -19.43 -32.75 -39.93
N SER A 52 -19.48 -34.05 -40.15
CA SER A 52 -18.35 -34.88 -40.57
C SER A 52 -17.87 -34.38 -41.92
N ILE A 53 -16.57 -34.09 -42.06
CA ILE A 53 -15.87 -34.19 -43.34
C ILE A 53 -14.43 -34.63 -43.08
N SER A 54 -14.19 -35.87 -43.47
CA SER A 54 -12.91 -36.55 -43.53
C SER A 54 -12.04 -35.95 -44.63
N ARG A 55 -10.83 -35.52 -44.31
CA ARG A 55 -9.67 -35.52 -45.24
C ARG A 55 -8.36 -35.66 -44.45
N PRO A 56 -7.56 -36.72 -44.67
CA PRO A 56 -6.18 -36.75 -44.24
C PRO A 56 -5.31 -36.15 -45.34
N PHE A 57 -4.61 -35.06 -45.05
CA PHE A 57 -3.50 -34.59 -45.88
C PHE A 57 -2.33 -34.27 -44.96
N VAL A 58 -1.35 -35.17 -44.96
CA VAL A 58 -0.06 -35.07 -44.28
C VAL A 58 0.89 -34.33 -45.21
N LEU A 59 1.63 -33.33 -44.69
CA LEU A 59 2.94 -32.77 -45.14
C LEU A 59 3.23 -31.45 -44.38
N PRO A 60 4.47 -30.91 -44.36
CA PRO A 60 5.67 -31.35 -43.66
C PRO A 60 6.01 -30.47 -42.43
N ALA A 61 6.84 -31.00 -41.51
CA ALA A 61 7.36 -30.27 -40.37
C ALA A 61 8.45 -29.26 -40.78
N HIS A 62 8.19 -27.96 -40.58
CA HIS A 62 9.24 -26.94 -40.50
C HIS A 62 9.24 -26.36 -39.09
N ALA A 63 10.36 -26.59 -38.40
CA ALA A 63 10.62 -26.11 -37.07
C ALA A 63 10.90 -24.60 -37.05
N SER A 64 10.50 -24.01 -35.93
CA SER A 64 11.09 -22.85 -35.26
C SER A 64 11.02 -21.50 -35.98
N SER A 65 10.20 -20.61 -35.42
CA SER A 65 10.68 -19.34 -34.85
C SER A 65 9.56 -18.59 -34.10
N GLY A 66 9.70 -18.53 -32.78
CA GLY A 66 9.22 -17.41 -31.96
C GLY A 66 7.72 -17.19 -31.82
N LEU A 67 6.98 -18.14 -31.25
CA LEU A 67 5.78 -17.75 -30.50
C LEU A 67 6.28 -17.07 -29.22
N GLY A 68 6.51 -15.77 -29.31
CA GLY A 68 6.75 -14.93 -28.14
C GLY A 68 5.64 -15.24 -27.15
N ASN A 69 6.04 -15.66 -25.95
CA ASN A 69 5.17 -15.87 -24.82
C ASN A 69 4.36 -14.58 -24.58
N PHE A 70 3.23 -14.42 -25.28
CA PHE A 70 2.14 -13.56 -24.82
C PHE A 70 1.48 -14.29 -23.65
N VAL A 71 2.26 -14.47 -22.58
CA VAL A 71 1.71 -14.43 -21.24
C VAL A 71 1.15 -13.01 -21.17
N GLY A 72 -0.12 -12.86 -21.55
CA GLY A 72 -0.93 -11.73 -21.16
C GLY A 72 -0.84 -11.72 -19.65
N GLN A 73 0.13 -10.95 -19.14
CA GLN A 73 0.40 -10.82 -17.72
C GLN A 73 -0.90 -10.30 -17.16
N LYS A 74 -1.65 -11.19 -16.53
CA LYS A 74 -2.84 -10.81 -15.77
C LYS A 74 -2.29 -9.87 -14.71
N ARG A 75 -2.42 -8.56 -14.96
CA ARG A 75 -2.12 -7.50 -14.00
C ARG A 75 -3.16 -7.61 -12.88
N SER A 76 -3.16 -8.72 -12.14
CA SER A 76 -4.03 -8.95 -11.00
C SER A 76 -3.27 -8.58 -9.75
N MET A 77 -2.98 -7.29 -9.63
CA MET A 77 -2.63 -6.71 -8.35
C MET A 77 -3.79 -5.81 -7.96
N PHE A 78 -4.44 -6.12 -6.83
CA PHE A 78 -5.53 -5.33 -6.29
C PHE A 78 -5.04 -4.64 -5.02
N ILE A 79 -4.99 -3.31 -5.06
CA ILE A 79 -4.55 -2.51 -3.92
C ILE A 79 -5.79 -2.11 -3.13
N GLN A 80 -5.87 -2.52 -1.86
CA GLN A 80 -6.93 -2.10 -0.94
C GLN A 80 -6.53 -0.80 -0.25
N THR A 81 -7.50 0.04 0.09
CA THR A 81 -7.26 1.26 0.88
C THR A 81 -8.00 1.23 2.20
N GLN A 82 -7.37 1.71 3.27
CA GLN A 82 -8.03 1.91 4.57
C GLN A 82 -7.83 3.34 5.06
N SER A 83 -8.92 3.91 5.57
CA SER A 83 -8.92 5.22 6.22
C SER A 83 -8.15 5.16 7.53
N THR A 84 -7.43 6.24 7.84
CA THR A 84 -6.76 6.42 9.13
C THR A 84 -7.52 7.46 9.97
N PRO A 85 -7.30 7.56 11.29
CA PRO A 85 -7.86 8.66 12.07
C PRO A 85 -7.38 10.05 11.61
N ASN A 86 -6.28 10.12 10.85
CA ASN A 86 -5.83 11.35 10.21
C ASN A 86 -6.46 11.49 8.80
N PRO A 87 -7.32 12.49 8.53
CA PRO A 87 -7.93 12.66 7.20
C PRO A 87 -6.91 12.96 6.08
N LEU A 88 -5.72 13.45 6.44
CA LEU A 88 -4.63 13.71 5.50
C LEU A 88 -3.80 12.46 5.20
N SER A 89 -4.01 11.34 5.89
CA SER A 89 -3.27 10.10 5.67
C SER A 89 -4.18 8.95 5.27
N LEU A 90 -3.73 8.17 4.29
CA LEU A 90 -4.43 6.99 3.79
C LEU A 90 -3.46 5.80 3.69
N MET A 91 -3.92 4.61 4.07
CA MET A 91 -3.15 3.37 3.98
C MET A 91 -3.52 2.60 2.71
N PHE A 92 -2.50 2.11 2.01
CA PHE A 92 -2.58 1.34 0.78
C PHE A 92 -1.98 -0.06 1.02
N TYR A 93 -2.76 -1.09 0.75
CA TYR A 93 -2.42 -2.50 0.96
C TYR A 93 -2.24 -3.19 -0.40
N PRO A 94 -1.00 -3.36 -0.87
CA PRO A 94 -0.70 -4.00 -2.16
C PRO A 94 -1.06 -5.50 -2.23
N GLY A 95 -1.36 -6.14 -1.10
CA GLY A 95 -1.56 -7.60 -1.03
C GLY A 95 -0.25 -8.40 -1.12
N LYS A 96 0.90 -7.70 -1.00
CA LYS A 96 2.24 -8.26 -0.91
C LYS A 96 2.96 -7.57 0.27
N PRO A 97 3.94 -8.24 0.91
CA PRO A 97 4.77 -7.57 1.90
C PRO A 97 5.47 -6.36 1.25
N VAL A 98 5.44 -5.25 1.96
CA VAL A 98 6.19 -4.03 1.63
C VAL A 98 7.53 -4.11 2.34
N MET A 99 7.55 -4.32 3.65
CA MET A 99 8.78 -4.52 4.42
C MET A 99 8.81 -5.89 5.08
N GLU A 100 9.94 -6.58 4.96
CA GLU A 100 10.15 -7.88 5.62
C GLU A 100 10.36 -7.73 7.13
N VAL A 101 11.10 -6.70 7.54
CA VAL A 101 11.43 -6.43 8.95
C VAL A 101 11.39 -4.94 9.22
N GLY A 102 10.69 -4.56 10.30
CA GLY A 102 10.63 -3.18 10.78
C GLY A 102 9.69 -2.29 9.96
N SER A 103 10.01 -1.00 9.93
CA SER A 103 9.26 0.04 9.22
C SER A 103 10.22 1.13 8.76
N ALA A 104 9.85 1.87 7.70
CA ALA A 104 10.65 2.98 7.19
C ALA A 104 9.77 4.22 7.04
N ASP A 105 10.28 5.36 7.50
CA ASP A 105 9.58 6.63 7.41
C ASP A 105 10.35 7.60 6.50
N PHE A 106 9.61 8.30 5.65
CA PHE A 106 10.14 9.26 4.70
C PHE A 106 9.40 10.57 4.89
N PRO A 107 9.87 11.46 5.80
CA PRO A 107 9.24 12.74 6.10
C PRO A 107 9.50 13.82 5.05
N ASN A 108 10.39 13.60 4.10
CA ASN A 108 10.66 14.51 2.98
C ASN A 108 11.19 13.76 1.74
N ALA A 109 11.16 14.43 0.59
CA ALA A 109 11.61 13.87 -0.70
C ALA A 109 13.08 13.41 -0.68
N ARG A 110 13.95 14.08 0.08
CA ARG A 110 15.37 13.71 0.18
C ARG A 110 15.56 12.32 0.80
N THR A 111 14.85 12.04 1.89
CA THR A 111 14.88 10.69 2.51
C THR A 111 14.29 9.61 1.60
N ALA A 112 13.34 9.97 0.74
CA ALA A 112 12.68 9.04 -0.18
C ALA A 112 13.59 8.56 -1.32
N MET A 113 14.67 9.29 -1.63
CA MET A 113 15.61 8.93 -2.70
C MET A 113 16.26 7.55 -2.50
N ASN A 114 16.35 7.07 -1.25
CA ASN A 114 16.88 5.75 -0.93
C ASN A 114 15.95 4.58 -1.31
N SER A 115 14.70 4.85 -1.71
CA SER A 115 13.73 3.83 -2.11
C SER A 115 13.09 4.19 -3.45
N PRO A 116 13.15 3.32 -4.48
CA PRO A 116 12.51 3.58 -5.77
C PRO A 116 10.99 3.81 -5.64
N LEU A 117 10.32 3.04 -4.77
CA LEU A 117 8.89 3.20 -4.51
C LEU A 117 8.60 4.53 -3.81
N ALA A 118 9.36 4.90 -2.77
CA ALA A 118 9.13 6.15 -2.06
C ALA A 118 9.42 7.36 -2.97
N LYS A 119 10.48 7.30 -3.77
CA LYS A 119 10.81 8.31 -4.77
C LYS A 119 9.69 8.48 -5.79
N ALA A 120 9.14 7.39 -6.32
CA ALA A 120 8.02 7.44 -7.27
C ALA A 120 6.78 8.10 -6.64
N LEU A 121 6.45 7.76 -5.39
CA LEU A 121 5.34 8.38 -4.67
C LEU A 121 5.60 9.89 -4.42
N TYR A 122 6.80 10.27 -4.00
CA TYR A 122 7.13 11.70 -3.82
C TYR A 122 7.15 12.51 -5.12
N GLY A 123 7.22 11.86 -6.29
CA GLY A 123 7.07 12.52 -7.57
C GLY A 123 5.64 12.96 -7.88
N ILE A 124 4.65 12.50 -7.12
CA ILE A 124 3.25 12.89 -7.26
C ILE A 124 3.01 14.18 -6.47
N ASP A 125 2.49 15.20 -7.15
CA ASP A 125 2.21 16.49 -6.54
C ASP A 125 1.20 16.39 -5.39
N GLY A 126 1.55 16.99 -4.25
CA GLY A 126 0.71 16.99 -3.06
C GLY A 126 0.97 15.86 -2.07
N ILE A 127 1.95 14.97 -2.30
CA ILE A 127 2.43 14.03 -1.28
C ILE A 127 3.46 14.69 -0.36
N THR A 128 3.23 14.62 0.95
CA THR A 128 4.07 15.28 1.97
C THR A 128 4.82 14.30 2.87
N ARG A 129 4.33 13.08 3.03
CA ARG A 129 5.00 12.02 3.80
C ARG A 129 4.65 10.64 3.26
N VAL A 130 5.62 9.73 3.28
CA VAL A 130 5.41 8.32 2.97
C VAL A 130 5.94 7.48 4.14
N PHE A 131 5.23 6.41 4.49
CA PHE A 131 5.64 5.47 5.52
C PHE A 131 5.38 4.05 5.05
N PHE A 132 6.34 3.16 5.24
CA PHE A 132 6.23 1.74 4.93
C PHE A 132 6.08 0.94 6.23
N GLY A 133 4.99 0.18 6.29
CA GLY A 133 4.81 -0.89 7.27
C GLY A 133 5.12 -2.26 6.67
N SER A 134 4.75 -3.33 7.38
CA SER A 134 4.96 -4.71 6.92
C SER A 134 4.24 -4.99 5.60
N ASP A 135 2.95 -4.67 5.52
CA ASP A 135 2.06 -5.05 4.41
C ASP A 135 1.36 -3.85 3.77
N PHE A 136 1.74 -2.63 4.17
CA PHE A 136 1.06 -1.41 3.76
C PHE A 136 2.02 -0.24 3.55
N VAL A 137 1.56 0.68 2.71
CA VAL A 137 2.17 2.00 2.51
C VAL A 137 1.18 3.05 3.00
N THR A 138 1.58 3.90 3.92
CA THR A 138 0.81 5.08 4.30
C THR A 138 1.33 6.28 3.52
N VAL A 139 0.43 7.00 2.87
CA VAL A 139 0.73 8.28 2.21
C VAL A 139 0.00 9.37 2.95
N THR A 140 0.70 10.47 3.23
CA THR A 140 0.12 11.70 3.74
C THR A 140 0.15 12.74 2.63
N LYS A 141 -0.99 13.40 2.41
CA LYS A 141 -1.14 14.48 1.44
C LYS A 141 -1.01 15.86 2.07
N SER A 142 -0.83 16.89 1.24
CA SER A 142 -1.01 18.29 1.63
C SER A 142 -2.49 18.61 1.84
N GLU A 143 -2.77 19.75 2.46
CA GLU A 143 -4.14 20.21 2.69
C GLU A 143 -4.84 20.57 1.36
N ASP A 144 -4.09 21.09 0.38
CA ASP A 144 -4.61 21.55 -0.91
C ASP A 144 -4.92 20.42 -1.91
N ALA A 145 -4.34 19.22 -1.71
CA ALA A 145 -4.54 18.09 -2.61
C ALA A 145 -5.81 17.30 -2.27
N THR A 146 -6.44 16.64 -3.25
CA THR A 146 -7.62 15.78 -3.02
C THR A 146 -7.32 14.31 -3.34
N TRP A 147 -7.95 13.41 -2.58
CA TRP A 147 -7.75 11.97 -2.75
C TRP A 147 -8.25 11.43 -4.09
N ASP A 148 -9.18 12.12 -4.75
CA ASP A 148 -9.74 11.72 -6.04
C ASP A 148 -8.70 11.70 -7.17
N PHE A 149 -7.74 12.64 -7.13
CA PHE A 149 -6.62 12.69 -8.08
C PHE A 149 -5.41 11.88 -7.60
N LEU A 150 -5.14 11.90 -6.28
CA LEU A 150 -3.97 11.20 -5.74
C LEU A 150 -4.08 9.67 -5.84
N LYS A 151 -5.27 9.10 -5.58
CA LYS A 151 -5.46 7.64 -5.58
C LYS A 151 -5.06 6.96 -6.91
N PRO A 152 -5.55 7.39 -8.09
CA PRO A 152 -5.16 6.74 -9.34
C PRO A 152 -3.66 6.83 -9.60
N GLU A 153 -3.00 7.95 -9.26
CA GLU A 153 -1.55 8.10 -9.41
C GLU A 153 -0.76 7.21 -8.45
N ILE A 154 -1.15 7.15 -7.17
CA ILE A 154 -0.53 6.28 -6.16
C ILE A 154 -0.68 4.81 -6.58
N PHE A 155 -1.86 4.41 -7.06
CA PHE A 155 -2.07 3.04 -7.55
C PHE A 155 -1.15 2.73 -8.72
N ALA A 156 -1.02 3.64 -9.70
CA ALA A 156 -0.12 3.47 -10.83
C ALA A 156 1.33 3.28 -10.37
N ALA A 157 1.82 4.15 -9.47
CA ALA A 157 3.18 4.08 -8.95
C ALA A 157 3.47 2.75 -8.20
N ILE A 158 2.54 2.30 -7.34
CA ILE A 158 2.69 1.02 -6.63
C ILE A 158 2.68 -0.15 -7.61
N MET A 159 1.74 -0.17 -8.56
CA MET A 159 1.66 -1.25 -9.55
C MET A 159 2.90 -1.33 -10.42
N ASP A 160 3.43 -0.19 -10.86
CA ASP A 160 4.63 -0.12 -11.70
C ASP A 160 5.88 -0.60 -10.93
N PHE A 161 6.04 -0.20 -9.67
CA PHE A 161 7.12 -0.70 -8.81
C PHE A 161 7.09 -2.23 -8.68
N TYR A 162 5.94 -2.82 -8.34
CA TYR A 162 5.83 -4.27 -8.20
C TYR A 162 5.89 -5.04 -9.53
N SER A 163 5.64 -4.38 -10.66
CA SER A 163 5.74 -4.97 -12.00
C SER A 163 7.17 -4.91 -12.55
N SER A 164 7.93 -3.86 -12.21
CA SER A 164 9.33 -3.70 -12.60
C SER A 164 10.27 -4.63 -11.84
N GLY A 165 9.89 -5.06 -10.63
CA GLY A 165 10.72 -5.95 -9.80
C GLY A 165 11.95 -5.25 -9.20
N ASN A 166 11.93 -3.92 -9.14
CA ASN A 166 12.98 -3.12 -8.53
C ASN A 166 13.12 -3.43 -7.03
N PRO A 167 14.34 -3.33 -6.46
CA PRO A 167 14.52 -3.47 -5.03
C PRO A 167 13.82 -2.33 -4.29
N LEU A 168 13.30 -2.60 -3.09
CA LEU A 168 12.63 -1.58 -2.29
C LEU A 168 13.58 -0.46 -1.83
N PHE A 169 14.84 -0.81 -1.56
CA PHE A 169 15.90 0.12 -1.20
C PHE A 169 17.03 0.01 -2.21
N LEU A 170 17.62 1.17 -2.56
CA LEU A 170 18.82 1.22 -3.36
C LEU A 170 20.04 0.91 -2.49
N ASP A 171 20.95 0.11 -3.01
CA ASP A 171 22.29 0.01 -2.45
C ASP A 171 23.01 1.36 -2.56
N SER A 172 23.95 1.63 -1.65
CA SER A 172 24.71 2.88 -1.61
C SER A 172 25.43 3.21 -2.93
N ALA A 173 25.87 2.19 -3.67
CA ALA A 173 26.49 2.34 -4.98
C ALA A 173 25.50 2.80 -6.07
N THR A 174 24.29 2.24 -6.08
CA THR A 174 23.26 2.54 -7.08
C THR A 174 22.66 3.93 -6.87
N ALA A 175 22.46 4.33 -5.61
CA ALA A 175 21.97 5.67 -5.26
C ALA A 175 22.90 6.79 -5.75
N ALA A 176 24.22 6.59 -5.69
CA ALA A 176 25.21 7.57 -6.14
C ALA A 176 25.22 7.74 -7.68
N SER A 177 24.98 6.67 -8.45
CA SER A 177 24.97 6.72 -9.91
C SER A 177 23.72 7.38 -10.52
N MET A 178 22.59 7.44 -9.81
CA MET A 178 21.36 8.05 -10.33
C MET A 178 21.32 9.58 -10.20
N ASP A 179 22.20 10.17 -9.39
CA ASP A 179 22.26 11.62 -9.14
C ASP A 179 23.01 12.39 -10.26
N THR A 180 23.71 11.68 -11.17
CA THR A 180 24.46 12.29 -12.30
C THR A 180 23.67 12.25 -13.62
N ALA A 181 22.33 12.30 -13.58
CA ALA A 181 21.54 12.50 -14.79
C ALA A 181 21.37 14.00 -15.06
N ILE A 182 22.37 14.61 -15.71
CA ILE A 182 22.25 15.94 -16.31
C ILE A 182 21.11 15.90 -17.33
N HIS A 183 20.03 16.63 -17.07
CA HIS A 183 18.98 16.88 -18.05
C HIS A 183 19.52 17.94 -19.02
N GLU A 184 20.35 17.51 -19.98
CA GLU A 184 20.72 18.36 -21.11
C GLU A 184 19.50 18.53 -22.01
N VAL A 185 18.89 19.71 -21.93
CA VAL A 185 17.92 20.20 -22.92
C VAL A 185 18.71 20.60 -24.18
N CYS A 186 18.56 19.81 -25.24
CA CYS A 186 18.91 20.20 -26.61
C CYS A 186 17.75 20.95 -27.27
#